data_AF-B2B6T3-F1
#
_entry.id   AF-B2B6T3-F1
#
_cell.length_a   1.000
_cell.length_b   1.000
_cell.length_c   1.000
_cell.angle_alpha   90.00
_cell.angle_beta   90.00
_cell.angle_gamma   90.00
#
_symmetry.space_group_name_H-M   'P 1'
#
loop_
_entity.id
_entity.type
_entity.pdbx_description
1 polymer ?
#
loop_
_entity_poly.entity_id
_entity_poly.type
_entity_poly.pdbx_seq_one_letter_code
_entity_poly.pdbx_strand_id
1 'polypeptide(L)'
;MNLNLSASLNIFKLLAKPSLCLPQATVATFADLPIPLDKAFAGQREKVDIKAVVLDKDDCFAYPEHNEVYDQYKQRFEALRAAYPGRRLLIVSNTSGAQSYDRDGKLAAAVEKATGVVVLPHQTKKPGCGDEIMSYFRKHPETGVTSPSQIAVVGDRLSTDIMLANMMGSWGVWVKDGVVPLSEKSVVSFCAGK
;
A
#
# COMPACT_ATOMS: atom_id res chain seq x y z
N MET A 1 30.30 -7.26 -1.36
CA MET A 1 29.38 -7.37 -0.21
C MET A 1 28.49 -6.13 -0.20
N ASN A 2 27.29 -6.20 -0.78
CA ASN A 2 26.31 -5.10 -0.79
C ASN A 2 25.09 -5.54 0.04
N LEU A 3 25.28 -5.59 1.36
CA LEU A 3 24.19 -5.81 2.31
C LEU A 3 23.40 -4.49 2.42
N ASN A 4 22.46 -4.34 1.50
CA ASN A 4 21.22 -3.56 1.57
C ASN A 4 21.26 -2.33 2.49
N LEU A 5 22.03 -1.30 2.09
CA LEU A 5 22.16 -0.02 2.79
C LEU A 5 20.78 0.59 3.12
N SER A 6 19.80 0.38 2.24
CA SER A 6 18.43 0.83 2.43
C SER A 6 17.71 0.10 3.57
N ALA A 7 17.92 -1.21 3.71
CA ALA A 7 17.33 -1.98 4.79
C ALA A 7 17.95 -1.62 6.15
N SER A 8 19.27 -1.47 6.22
CA SER A 8 19.95 -1.05 7.45
C SER A 8 19.57 0.38 7.86
N LEU A 9 19.52 1.33 6.92
CA LEU A 9 19.08 2.70 7.19
C LEU A 9 17.65 2.77 7.72
N ASN A 10 16.73 1.96 7.20
CA ASN A 10 15.34 1.93 7.68
C ASN A 10 15.24 1.31 9.09
N ILE A 11 16.05 0.30 9.40
CA ILE A 11 16.14 -0.27 10.76
C ILE A 11 16.64 0.79 11.76
N PHE A 12 17.70 1.55 11.43
CA PHE A 12 18.19 2.62 12.29
C PHE A 12 17.16 3.75 12.45
N LYS A 13 16.43 4.11 11.39
CA LYS A 13 15.30 5.06 11.48
C LYS A 13 14.19 4.55 12.39
N LEU A 14 13.87 3.25 12.34
CA LEU A 14 12.84 2.65 13.19
C LEU A 14 13.25 2.66 14.67
N LEU A 15 14.50 2.34 14.98
CA LEU A 15 15.05 2.44 16.33
C LEU A 15 15.04 3.89 16.85
N ALA A 16 15.32 4.86 15.98
CA ALA A 16 15.32 6.28 16.33
C ALA A 16 13.90 6.90 16.42
N LYS A 17 12.94 6.40 15.61
CA LYS A 17 11.56 6.93 15.52
C LYS A 17 10.56 5.78 15.28
N PRO A 18 10.25 4.98 16.32
CA PRO A 18 9.30 3.87 16.19
C PRO A 18 7.87 4.34 15.85
N SER A 19 7.56 5.61 16.13
CA SER A 19 6.29 6.24 15.76
C SER A 19 6.02 6.25 14.25
N LEU A 20 7.05 6.06 13.41
CA LEU A 20 6.88 5.91 11.96
C LEU A 20 6.08 4.66 11.57
N CYS A 21 5.93 3.69 12.47
CA CYS A 21 5.11 2.49 12.24
C CYS A 21 3.75 2.56 12.93
N LEU A 22 3.36 3.69 13.52
CA LEU A 22 2.04 3.84 14.14
C LEU A 22 1.01 4.21 13.06
N PRO A 23 -0.05 3.40 12.87
CA PRO A 23 -1.10 3.72 11.92
C PRO A 23 -2.06 4.78 12.47
N GLN A 24 -2.64 5.59 11.59
CA GLN A 24 -3.70 6.54 11.94
C GLN A 24 -5.06 5.84 12.07
N ALA A 25 -5.26 4.75 11.34
CA ALA A 25 -6.43 3.89 11.46
C ALA A 25 -6.04 2.42 11.30
N THR A 26 -6.78 1.53 11.96
CA THR A 26 -6.59 0.08 11.87
C THR A 26 -7.93 -0.57 11.57
N VAL A 27 -7.93 -1.51 10.64
CA VAL A 27 -9.06 -2.39 10.33
C VAL A 27 -8.61 -3.85 10.49
N ALA A 28 -9.53 -4.75 10.80
CA ALA A 28 -9.20 -6.17 10.93
C ALA A 28 -8.79 -6.73 9.56
N THR A 29 -9.69 -6.63 8.59
CA THR A 29 -9.48 -7.13 7.23
C THR A 29 -9.71 -6.05 6.18
N PHE A 30 -9.31 -6.32 4.93
CA PHE A 30 -9.63 -5.42 3.82
C PHE A 30 -11.14 -5.21 3.66
N ALA A 31 -11.97 -6.23 3.96
CA ALA A 31 -13.43 -6.13 3.90
C ALA A 31 -14.02 -5.06 4.83
N ASP A 32 -13.28 -4.68 5.88
CA ASP A 32 -13.71 -3.72 6.90
C ASP A 32 -13.31 -2.28 6.58
N LEU A 33 -12.68 -2.03 5.42
CA LEU A 33 -12.32 -0.68 5.01
C LEU A 33 -13.57 0.24 4.99
N PRO A 34 -13.55 1.36 5.73
CA PRO A 34 -14.64 2.32 5.68
C PRO A 34 -14.53 3.12 4.38
N ILE A 35 -15.56 3.09 3.53
CA ILE A 35 -15.52 3.75 2.22
C ILE A 35 -16.53 4.91 2.19
N PRO A 36 -16.13 6.12 1.75
CA PRO A 36 -14.75 6.53 1.42
C PRO A 36 -13.82 6.59 2.64
N LEU A 37 -12.50 6.52 2.41
CA LEU A 37 -11.47 6.29 3.44
C LEU A 37 -11.31 7.44 4.44
N ASP A 38 -11.75 8.66 4.12
CA ASP A 38 -11.84 9.77 5.06
C ASP A 38 -12.64 9.40 6.33
N LYS A 39 -13.61 8.48 6.23
CA LYS A 39 -14.34 7.92 7.38
C LYS A 39 -13.44 7.19 8.39
N ALA A 40 -12.32 6.62 7.96
CA ALA A 40 -11.35 5.97 8.86
C ALA A 40 -10.74 6.98 9.85
N PHE A 41 -10.80 8.27 9.53
CA PHE A 41 -10.10 9.34 10.23
C PHE A 41 -11.06 10.37 10.85
N ALA A 42 -12.34 10.03 11.00
CA ALA A 42 -13.36 10.96 11.51
C ALA A 42 -13.08 11.51 12.93
N GLY A 43 -12.26 10.82 13.72
CA GLY A 43 -11.83 11.27 15.06
C GLY A 43 -10.64 12.22 15.07
N GLN A 44 -10.09 12.57 13.91
CA GLN A 44 -8.96 13.49 13.83
C GLN A 44 -9.39 14.94 14.07
N ARG A 45 -8.47 15.76 14.59
CA ARG A 45 -8.74 17.18 14.90
C ARG A 45 -9.07 18.01 13.66
N GLU A 46 -8.46 17.65 12.54
CA GLU A 46 -8.65 18.32 11.26
C GLU A 46 -9.52 17.47 10.35
N LYS A 47 -10.32 18.14 9.51
CA LYS A 47 -11.12 17.46 8.51
C LYS A 47 -10.18 16.81 7.49
N VAL A 48 -10.27 15.49 7.38
CA VAL A 48 -9.50 14.72 6.40
C VAL A 48 -10.24 14.71 5.05
N ASP A 49 -9.51 15.03 3.98
CA ASP A 49 -9.99 15.06 2.59
C ASP A 49 -9.14 14.10 1.75
N ILE A 50 -9.53 12.83 1.71
CA ILE A 50 -8.83 11.81 0.92
C ILE A 50 -9.30 11.89 -0.53
N LYS A 51 -8.38 12.23 -1.44
CA LYS A 51 -8.63 12.32 -2.88
C LYS A 51 -8.12 11.12 -3.66
N ALA A 52 -7.11 10.42 -3.12
CA ALA A 52 -6.56 9.23 -3.73
C ALA A 52 -6.12 8.19 -2.70
N VAL A 53 -6.04 6.94 -3.16
CA VAL A 53 -5.66 5.78 -2.37
C VAL A 53 -4.47 5.10 -3.03
N VAL A 54 -3.44 4.88 -2.22
CA VAL A 54 -2.32 3.99 -2.53
C VAL A 54 -2.60 2.65 -1.86
N LEU A 55 -2.71 1.60 -2.67
CA LEU A 55 -3.16 0.28 -2.23
C LEU A 55 -2.02 -0.73 -2.34
N ASP A 56 -1.65 -1.35 -1.24
CA ASP A 56 -0.79 -2.54 -1.26
C ASP A 56 -1.52 -3.75 -1.86
N LYS A 57 -0.76 -4.72 -2.40
CA LYS A 57 -1.28 -5.94 -3.02
C LYS A 57 -1.23 -7.15 -2.09
N ASP A 58 -0.01 -7.60 -1.81
CA ASP A 58 0.29 -8.92 -1.26
C ASP A 58 -0.08 -8.99 0.23
N ASP A 59 -0.95 -9.93 0.62
CA ASP A 59 -1.51 -10.03 1.96
C ASP A 59 -2.40 -8.84 2.37
N CYS A 60 -2.72 -7.93 1.44
CA CYS A 60 -3.67 -6.83 1.62
C CYS A 60 -5.03 -7.16 0.98
N PHE A 61 -5.16 -7.01 -0.34
CA PHE A 61 -6.39 -7.39 -1.07
C PHE A 61 -6.28 -8.72 -1.83
N ALA A 62 -5.06 -9.24 -2.00
CA ALA A 62 -4.77 -10.47 -2.72
C ALA A 62 -3.89 -11.40 -1.88
N TYR A 63 -4.00 -12.71 -2.10
CA TYR A 63 -3.01 -13.64 -1.57
C TYR A 63 -1.61 -13.30 -2.12
N PRO A 64 -0.53 -13.53 -1.35
CA PRO A 64 0.83 -13.35 -1.86
C PRO A 64 1.05 -14.09 -3.18
N GLU A 65 1.73 -13.45 -4.13
CA GLU A 65 2.02 -13.99 -5.47
C GLU A 65 0.78 -14.22 -6.38
N HIS A 66 -0.43 -13.91 -5.91
CA HIS A 66 -1.63 -13.88 -6.73
C HIS A 66 -1.91 -12.47 -7.30
N ASN A 67 -2.65 -12.43 -8.40
CA ASN A 67 -2.99 -11.18 -9.09
C ASN A 67 -4.46 -10.78 -8.86
N GLU A 68 -5.31 -11.75 -8.57
CA GLU A 68 -6.74 -11.55 -8.38
C GLU A 68 -7.06 -11.02 -6.98
N VAL A 69 -8.11 -10.19 -6.90
CA VAL A 69 -8.72 -9.83 -5.63
C VAL A 69 -9.24 -11.07 -4.95
N TYR A 70 -8.88 -11.25 -3.67
CA TYR A 70 -9.40 -12.35 -2.86
C TYR A 70 -10.94 -12.35 -2.90
N ASP A 71 -11.55 -13.52 -3.08
CA ASP A 71 -12.98 -13.63 -3.37
C ASP A 71 -13.87 -12.91 -2.34
N GLN A 72 -13.52 -13.00 -1.06
CA GLN A 72 -14.27 -12.33 0.02
C GLN A 72 -14.12 -10.80 -0.01
N TYR A 73 -13.10 -10.27 -0.68
CA TYR A 73 -12.81 -8.84 -0.77
C TYR A 73 -13.32 -8.20 -2.06
N LYS A 74 -13.81 -8.97 -3.04
CA LYS A 74 -14.29 -8.46 -4.34
C LYS A 74 -15.32 -7.34 -4.19
N GLN A 75 -16.35 -7.55 -3.35
CA GLN A 75 -17.38 -6.52 -3.14
C GLN A 75 -16.78 -5.22 -2.58
N ARG A 76 -15.86 -5.34 -1.62
CA ARG A 76 -15.22 -4.17 -1.00
C ARG A 76 -14.26 -3.47 -1.94
N PHE A 77 -13.51 -4.22 -2.74
CA PHE A 77 -12.59 -3.69 -3.76
C PHE A 77 -13.36 -2.90 -4.82
N GLU A 78 -14.51 -3.42 -5.28
CA GLU A 78 -15.39 -2.70 -6.21
C GLU A 78 -15.95 -1.41 -5.61
N ALA A 79 -16.37 -1.44 -4.35
CA ALA A 79 -16.79 -0.23 -3.65
C ALA A 79 -15.65 0.80 -3.54
N LEU A 80 -14.41 0.35 -3.33
CA LEU A 80 -13.23 1.23 -3.25
C LEU A 80 -12.94 1.85 -4.61
N ARG A 81 -12.97 1.06 -5.68
CA ARG A 81 -12.80 1.51 -7.06
C ARG A 81 -13.88 2.51 -7.48
N ALA A 82 -15.12 2.29 -7.07
CA ALA A 82 -16.23 3.21 -7.33
C ALA A 82 -16.07 4.55 -6.59
N ALA A 83 -15.54 4.53 -5.35
CA ALA A 83 -15.29 5.74 -4.57
C ALA A 83 -14.07 6.52 -5.06
N TYR A 84 -13.07 5.84 -5.63
CA TYR A 84 -11.83 6.42 -6.15
C TYR A 84 -11.61 6.07 -7.63
N PRO A 85 -12.47 6.56 -8.54
CA PRO A 85 -12.45 6.18 -9.94
C PRO A 85 -11.24 6.72 -10.70
N GLY A 86 -10.95 6.12 -11.85
CA GLY A 86 -9.86 6.52 -12.73
C GLY A 86 -8.51 6.34 -12.04
N ARG A 87 -7.70 7.41 -12.01
CA ARG A 87 -6.34 7.38 -11.45
C ARG A 87 -6.26 7.71 -9.96
N ARG A 88 -7.39 7.75 -9.26
CA ARG A 88 -7.47 8.00 -7.82
C ARG A 88 -7.21 6.75 -6.97
N LEU A 89 -7.28 5.56 -7.56
CA LEU A 89 -6.85 4.32 -6.93
C LEU A 89 -5.58 3.83 -7.64
N LEU A 90 -4.49 3.67 -6.89
CA LEU A 90 -3.18 3.30 -7.41
C LEU A 90 -2.60 2.13 -6.61
N ILE A 91 -2.25 1.04 -7.28
CA ILE A 91 -1.59 -0.09 -6.61
C ILE A 91 -0.08 0.17 -6.52
N VAL A 92 0.50 -0.03 -5.34
CA VAL A 92 1.96 0.03 -5.11
C VAL A 92 2.39 -1.21 -4.34
N SER A 93 3.07 -2.14 -5.02
CA SER A 93 3.56 -3.39 -4.45
C SER A 93 5.10 -3.47 -4.47
N ASN A 94 5.70 -4.12 -3.48
CA ASN A 94 7.14 -4.42 -3.48
C ASN A 94 7.54 -5.58 -4.42
N THR A 95 6.57 -6.16 -5.15
CA THR A 95 6.75 -7.17 -6.21
C THR A 95 6.31 -6.59 -7.56
N SER A 96 5.01 -6.47 -7.83
CA SER A 96 4.44 -5.93 -9.08
C SER A 96 4.76 -4.45 -9.25
N GLY A 97 5.41 -4.09 -10.37
CA GLY A 97 5.84 -2.72 -10.67
C GLY A 97 7.16 -2.30 -10.01
N ALA A 98 7.69 -3.05 -9.04
CA ALA A 98 8.97 -2.75 -8.42
C ALA A 98 10.12 -3.16 -9.36
N GLN A 99 10.91 -2.22 -9.87
CA GLN A 99 11.95 -2.48 -10.89
C GLN A 99 12.96 -3.57 -10.50
N SER A 100 13.23 -3.72 -9.20
CA SER A 100 14.14 -4.76 -8.69
C SER A 100 13.56 -6.18 -8.74
N TYR A 101 12.25 -6.33 -8.94
CA TYR A 101 11.54 -7.62 -8.98
C TYR A 101 10.80 -7.83 -10.31
N ASP A 102 10.08 -6.83 -10.80
CA ASP A 102 9.27 -6.84 -12.03
C ASP A 102 9.92 -5.99 -13.15
N ARG A 103 11.10 -6.43 -13.61
CA ARG A 103 11.95 -5.65 -14.54
C ARG A 103 11.29 -5.35 -15.88
N ASP A 104 10.48 -6.28 -16.37
CA ASP A 104 9.78 -6.20 -17.64
C ASP A 104 8.31 -5.77 -17.49
N GLY A 105 7.86 -5.48 -16.26
CA GLY A 105 6.51 -4.98 -15.97
C GLY A 105 5.40 -6.01 -16.17
N LYS A 106 5.73 -7.30 -16.31
CA LYS A 106 4.74 -8.36 -16.56
C LYS A 106 3.83 -8.58 -15.36
N LEU A 107 4.36 -8.50 -14.14
CA LEU A 107 3.55 -8.68 -12.93
C LEU A 107 2.60 -7.50 -12.73
N ALA A 108 3.07 -6.27 -12.97
CA ALA A 108 2.23 -5.09 -13.01
C ALA A 108 1.10 -5.26 -14.03
N ALA A 109 1.43 -5.58 -15.29
CA ALA A 109 0.43 -5.76 -16.34
C ALA A 109 -0.60 -6.86 -16.02
N ALA A 110 -0.19 -7.95 -15.37
CA ALA A 110 -1.09 -9.02 -14.93
C ALA A 110 -2.08 -8.54 -13.86
N VAL A 111 -1.61 -7.80 -12.86
CA VAL A 111 -2.45 -7.21 -11.80
C VAL A 111 -3.39 -6.16 -12.38
N GLU A 112 -2.91 -5.29 -13.27
CA GLU A 112 -3.74 -4.29 -13.96
C GLU A 112 -4.85 -4.97 -14.77
N LYS A 113 -4.54 -6.05 -15.48
CA LYS A 113 -5.53 -6.84 -16.23
C LYS A 113 -6.57 -7.49 -15.31
N ALA A 114 -6.16 -7.99 -14.14
CA ALA A 114 -7.04 -8.67 -13.20
C ALA A 114 -7.95 -7.71 -12.42
N THR A 115 -7.50 -6.48 -12.17
CA THR A 115 -8.18 -5.53 -11.25
C THR A 115 -8.80 -4.33 -11.97
N GLY A 116 -8.29 -3.98 -13.15
CA GLY A 116 -8.59 -2.73 -13.84
C GLY A 116 -8.00 -1.48 -13.15
N VAL A 117 -7.07 -1.66 -12.21
CA VAL A 117 -6.43 -0.59 -11.44
C VAL A 117 -4.96 -0.49 -11.82
N VAL A 118 -4.48 0.73 -12.05
CA VAL A 118 -3.09 1.00 -12.43
C VAL A 118 -2.13 0.56 -11.32
N VAL A 119 -1.03 -0.06 -11.71
CA VAL A 119 0.09 -0.41 -10.83
C VAL A 119 1.23 0.59 -11.08
N LEU A 120 1.77 1.19 -10.03
CA LEU A 120 2.88 2.14 -10.18
C LEU A 120 4.18 1.39 -10.54
N PRO A 121 4.79 1.64 -11.71
CA PRO A 121 6.18 1.25 -11.92
C PRO A 121 7.08 2.17 -11.10
N HIS A 122 7.94 1.60 -10.25
CA HIS A 122 8.79 2.37 -9.35
C HIS A 122 10.15 1.71 -9.12
N GLN A 123 11.18 2.53 -8.93
CA GLN A 123 12.56 2.09 -8.73
C GLN A 123 12.83 1.73 -7.27
N THR A 124 12.30 2.53 -6.33
CA THR A 124 12.55 2.37 -4.90
C THR A 124 11.40 1.64 -4.23
N LYS A 125 11.62 0.49 -3.61
CA LYS A 125 10.56 -0.22 -2.87
C LYS A 125 10.02 0.61 -1.70
N LYS A 126 8.79 0.33 -1.27
CA LYS A 126 8.23 0.81 0.01
C LYS A 126 9.17 0.46 1.16
N PRO A 127 9.39 1.37 2.13
CA PRO A 127 8.71 2.65 2.34
C PRO A 127 9.29 3.86 1.56
N GLY A 128 10.19 3.66 0.59
CA GLY A 128 10.95 4.74 -0.06
C GLY A 128 10.35 5.37 -1.32
N CYS A 129 9.26 4.85 -1.89
CA CYS A 129 8.67 5.31 -3.16
C CYS A 129 7.81 6.58 -3.08
N GLY A 130 7.82 7.33 -1.97
CA GLY A 130 6.90 8.46 -1.77
C GLY A 130 6.98 9.53 -2.87
N ASP A 131 8.19 9.84 -3.35
CA ASP A 131 8.40 10.80 -4.43
C ASP A 131 7.86 10.33 -5.77
N GLU A 132 7.96 9.01 -6.05
CA GLU A 132 7.45 8.39 -7.27
C GLU A 132 5.91 8.41 -7.28
N ILE A 133 5.29 8.16 -6.13
CA ILE A 133 3.83 8.29 -5.94
C ILE A 133 3.38 9.74 -6.17
N MET A 134 4.05 10.71 -5.56
CA MET A 134 3.68 12.12 -5.77
C MET A 134 3.94 12.57 -7.22
N SER A 135 4.99 12.07 -7.87
CA SER A 135 5.25 12.30 -9.29
C SER A 135 4.12 11.76 -10.17
N TYR A 136 3.62 10.56 -9.88
CA TYR A 136 2.45 10.00 -10.55
C TYR A 136 1.23 10.93 -10.42
N PHE A 137 0.87 11.37 -9.22
CA PHE A 137 -0.29 12.23 -9.04
C PHE A 137 -0.13 13.63 -9.67
N ARG A 138 1.07 14.20 -9.67
CA ARG A 138 1.35 15.47 -10.38
C ARG A 138 1.16 15.36 -11.89
N LYS A 139 1.43 14.19 -12.49
CA LYS A 139 1.18 13.92 -13.91
C LYS A 139 -0.31 13.71 -14.23
N HIS A 140 -1.15 13.56 -13.21
CA HIS A 140 -2.58 13.28 -13.32
C HIS A 140 -3.40 14.29 -12.50
N PRO A 141 -3.40 15.58 -12.90
CA PRO A 141 -4.07 16.65 -12.16
C PRO A 141 -5.58 16.45 -12.02
N GLU A 142 -6.22 15.64 -12.87
CA GLU A 142 -7.64 15.24 -12.75
C GLU A 142 -7.96 14.47 -11.46
N THR A 143 -6.94 13.91 -10.80
CA THR A 143 -7.07 13.30 -9.47
C THR A 143 -7.36 14.35 -8.38
N GLY A 144 -6.96 15.61 -8.61
CA GLY A 144 -7.10 16.70 -7.64
C GLY A 144 -6.12 16.65 -6.47
N VAL A 145 -5.18 15.70 -6.48
CA VAL A 145 -4.15 15.54 -5.43
C VAL A 145 -3.06 16.60 -5.61
N THR A 146 -2.91 17.46 -4.60
CA THR A 146 -1.90 18.52 -4.54
C THR A 146 -0.95 18.37 -3.36
N SER A 147 -1.29 17.53 -2.38
CA SER A 147 -0.52 17.31 -1.14
C SER A 147 -0.58 15.82 -0.73
N PRO A 148 0.49 15.27 -0.10
CA PRO A 148 0.45 13.94 0.50
C PRO A 148 -0.68 13.74 1.52
N SER A 149 -1.09 14.80 2.23
CA SER A 149 -2.19 14.74 3.20
C SER A 149 -3.57 14.43 2.59
N GLN A 150 -3.68 14.39 1.26
CA GLN A 150 -4.87 13.98 0.51
C GLN A 150 -4.81 12.53 0.03
N ILE A 151 -3.77 11.80 0.43
CA ILE A 151 -3.55 10.39 0.08
C ILE A 151 -3.76 9.53 1.33
N ALA A 152 -4.47 8.42 1.15
CA ALA A 152 -4.48 7.33 2.11
C ALA A 152 -3.67 6.13 1.57
N VAL A 153 -2.74 5.61 2.34
CA VAL A 153 -2.00 4.37 2.08
C VAL A 153 -2.65 3.24 2.88
N VAL A 154 -3.04 2.17 2.19
CA VAL A 154 -3.66 0.99 2.80
C VAL A 154 -2.77 -0.23 2.58
N GLY A 155 -2.39 -0.93 3.65
CA GLY A 155 -1.58 -2.14 3.55
C GLY A 155 -1.48 -2.93 4.84
N ASP A 156 -0.90 -4.12 4.76
CA ASP A 156 -0.82 -5.10 5.85
C ASP A 156 0.42 -4.92 6.75
N ARG A 157 1.45 -4.23 6.26
CA ARG A 157 2.74 -4.10 6.95
C ARG A 157 2.96 -2.73 7.54
N LEU A 158 3.24 -2.71 8.84
CA LEU A 158 3.65 -1.49 9.54
C LEU A 158 4.95 -0.90 9.00
N SER A 159 5.96 -1.74 8.72
CA SER A 159 7.31 -1.32 8.33
C SER A 159 7.47 -0.93 6.86
N THR A 160 6.45 -1.13 6.03
CA THR A 160 6.44 -0.69 4.63
C THR A 160 5.34 0.30 4.37
N ASP A 161 4.08 -0.06 4.60
CA ASP A 161 2.92 0.71 4.13
C ASP A 161 2.61 1.87 5.07
N ILE A 162 2.55 1.58 6.37
CA ILE A 162 2.34 2.63 7.39
C ILE A 162 3.57 3.53 7.49
N MET A 163 4.77 2.95 7.41
CA MET A 163 6.00 3.73 7.36
C MET A 163 6.08 4.63 6.12
N LEU A 164 5.68 4.14 4.93
CA LEU A 164 5.53 4.97 3.74
C LEU A 164 4.57 6.12 3.99
N ALA A 165 3.39 5.82 4.54
CA ALA A 165 2.35 6.80 4.78
C ALA A 165 2.86 7.95 5.66
N ASN A 166 3.49 7.58 6.77
CA ASN A 166 4.07 8.49 7.75
C ASN A 166 5.26 9.28 7.19
N MET A 167 6.12 8.66 6.38
CA MET A 167 7.24 9.35 5.73
C MET A 167 6.77 10.37 4.70
N MET A 168 5.66 10.11 4.03
CA MET A 168 5.05 11.04 3.06
C MET A 168 4.31 12.20 3.75
N GLY A 169 3.90 12.06 5.01
CA GLY A 169 2.93 12.97 5.63
C GLY A 169 1.49 12.74 5.14
N SER A 170 1.19 11.50 4.77
CA SER A 170 -0.12 11.02 4.32
C SER A 170 -0.80 10.18 5.42
N TRP A 171 -1.95 9.58 5.12
CA TRP A 171 -2.72 8.82 6.10
C TRP A 171 -2.54 7.31 5.91
N GLY A 172 -2.19 6.58 6.97
CA GLY A 172 -2.04 5.12 6.95
C GLY A 172 -3.25 4.40 7.52
N VAL A 173 -3.78 3.42 6.78
CA VAL A 173 -4.76 2.44 7.24
C VAL A 173 -4.09 1.06 7.29
N TRP A 174 -3.92 0.51 8.48
CA TRP A 174 -3.34 -0.81 8.67
C TRP A 174 -4.41 -1.90 8.58
N VAL A 175 -4.24 -2.82 7.63
CA VAL A 175 -5.00 -4.06 7.52
C VAL A 175 -4.32 -5.11 8.39
N LYS A 176 -4.85 -5.35 9.59
CA LYS A 176 -4.14 -6.12 10.62
C LYS A 176 -3.97 -7.59 10.28
N ASP A 177 -5.02 -8.22 9.79
CA ASP A 177 -5.08 -9.68 9.64
C ASP A 177 -4.64 -10.14 8.24
N GLY A 178 -4.75 -9.26 7.24
CA GLY A 178 -4.41 -9.57 5.86
C GLY A 178 -5.33 -10.62 5.21
N VAL A 179 -4.82 -11.35 4.23
CA VAL A 179 -5.51 -12.48 3.59
C VAL A 179 -5.00 -13.83 4.15
N VAL A 180 -3.72 -13.89 4.50
CA VAL A 180 -3.06 -15.08 5.03
C VAL A 180 -3.36 -15.24 6.52
N PRO A 181 -3.88 -16.40 6.99
CA PRO A 181 -4.08 -16.64 8.40
C PRO A 181 -2.78 -16.48 9.21
N LEU A 182 -2.88 -15.93 10.43
CA LEU A 182 -1.71 -15.72 11.31
C LEU A 182 -0.90 -17.00 11.55
N SER A 183 -1.54 -18.17 11.56
CA SER A 183 -0.90 -19.48 11.70
C SER A 183 0.10 -19.81 10.56
N GLU A 184 -0.08 -19.21 9.39
CA GLU A 184 0.74 -19.47 8.20
C GLU A 184 1.84 -18.42 7.99
N LYS A 185 1.68 -17.21 8.56
CA LYS A 185 2.67 -16.12 8.44
C LYS A 185 4.04 -16.47 9.03
N SER A 186 4.11 -17.39 10.00
CA SER A 186 5.37 -17.84 10.61
C SER A 186 6.04 -19.02 9.88
N VAL A 187 5.34 -19.77 9.03
CA VAL A 187 5.88 -20.97 8.38
C VAL A 187 6.67 -20.63 7.11
N VAL A 188 6.25 -19.58 6.38
CA VAL A 188 6.90 -19.17 5.11
C VAL A 188 8.25 -18.47 5.34
N SER A 189 8.51 -17.91 6.53
CA SER A 189 9.78 -17.23 6.81
C SER A 189 10.96 -18.18 7.11
N PHE A 190 10.74 -19.49 7.29
CA PHE A 190 11.79 -20.44 7.66
C PHE A 190 12.17 -21.44 6.55
N CYS A 191 11.43 -21.50 5.44
CA CYS A 191 11.68 -22.49 4.38
C CYS A 191 12.28 -21.94 3.07
N ALA A 192 12.57 -20.64 2.95
CA ALA A 192 13.37 -20.10 1.84
C ALA A 192 14.88 -20.26 2.10
N GLY A 193 15.31 -21.50 2.27
CA GLY A 193 16.68 -21.86 2.61
C GLY A 193 16.98 -23.33 2.32
N LYS A 194 16.71 -23.77 1.09
CA LYS A 194 17.38 -24.89 0.43
C LYS A 194 17.51 -24.62 -1.05
#